data_AF-A0A934IBI0-F1
#
_entry.id   AF-A0A934IBI0-F1
#
_cell.length_a   1.000
_cell.length_b   1.000
_cell.length_c   1.000
_cell.angle_alpha   90.00
_cell.angle_beta   90.00
_cell.angle_gamma   90.00
#
_symmetry.space_group_name_H-M   'P 1'
#
loop_
_entity.id
_entity.type
_entity.pdbx_description
1 polymer ?
#
loop_
_entity_poly.entity_id
_entity_poly.type
_entity_poly.pdbx_seq_one_letter_code
_entity_poly.pdbx_strand_id
1 'polypeptide(L)' 'MMYALLWRALPGPGWFRVILLLVLAVAAVYACFEWLFPQIADYMPFNEQTVGE' A
#
# COMPACT_ATOMS: atom_id res chain seq x y z
N MET A 1 -1.07 2.45 -34.53
CA MET A 1 -1.80 3.72 -34.30
C MET A 1 -2.49 3.79 -32.93
N MET A 2 -3.05 2.69 -32.39
CA MET A 2 -3.95 2.73 -31.22
C MET A 2 -3.30 2.82 -29.83
N TYR A 3 -2.01 2.46 -29.67
CA TYR A 3 -1.32 2.50 -28.37
C TYR A 3 -0.47 3.76 -28.11
N ALA A 4 -0.33 4.62 -29.13
CA ALA A 4 0.52 5.81 -29.06
C ALA A 4 -0.06 6.89 -28.12
N LEU A 5 -1.40 6.99 -28.05
CA LEU A 5 -2.07 7.92 -27.15
C LEU A 5 -1.91 7.51 -25.68
N LEU A 6 -1.97 6.20 -25.38
CA LEU A 6 -1.74 5.68 -24.02
C LEU A 6 -0.31 5.94 -23.54
N TRP A 7 0.68 5.83 -24.43
CA TRP A 7 2.08 6.10 -24.11
C TRP A 7 2.42 7.59 -23.97
N ARG A 8 1.63 8.47 -24.58
CA ARG A 8 1.80 9.94 -24.54
C ARG A 8 0.99 10.64 -23.44
N ALA A 9 -0.05 9.99 -22.90
CA ALA A 9 -0.91 10.56 -21.86
C ALA A 9 -0.31 10.49 -20.45
N LEU A 10 0.64 9.58 -20.21
CA LEU A 10 1.33 9.51 -18.92
C LEU A 10 2.62 10.35 -18.99
N PRO A 11 2.71 11.47 -18.25
CA PRO A 11 3.89 12.30 -18.22
C PRO A 11 5.01 11.53 -17.51
N GLY A 12 6.05 11.22 -18.27
CA GLY A 12 7.27 10.64 -17.75
C GLY A 12 7.68 9.34 -18.44
N PRO A 13 9.00 9.09 -18.51
CA PRO A 13 9.56 7.85 -19.06
C PRO A 13 9.05 6.62 -18.30
N GLY A 14 9.00 5.45 -18.94
CA GLY A 14 8.37 4.24 -18.38
C GLY A 14 8.80 3.87 -16.96
N TRP A 15 10.05 4.18 -16.59
CA TRP A 15 10.58 3.99 -15.23
C TRP A 15 9.91 4.87 -14.17
N PHE A 16 9.48 6.09 -14.51
CA PHE A 16 8.78 6.99 -13.59
C PHE A 16 7.42 6.42 -13.17
N ARG A 17 6.73 5.75 -14.09
CA ARG A 17 5.45 5.08 -13.82
C ARG A 17 5.62 3.92 -12.85
N VAL A 18 6.70 3.16 -13.02
CA VAL A 18 7.07 2.06 -12.11
C VAL A 18 7.39 2.62 -10.71
N ILE A 19 8.14 3.72 -10.63
CA ILE A 19 8.41 4.38 -9.34
C ILE A 19 7.12 4.86 -8.70
N LEU A 20 6.21 5.50 -9.45
CA LEU A 20 4.97 6.01 -8.90
C LEU A 20 4.07 4.87 -8.37
N LEU A 21 4.01 3.74 -9.08
CA LEU A 21 3.32 2.54 -8.59
C LEU A 21 3.99 1.96 -7.33
N LEU A 22 5.32 1.93 -7.28
CA LEU A 22 6.05 1.49 -6.09
C LEU A 22 5.78 2.41 -4.90
N VAL A 23 5.77 3.73 -5.10
CA VAL A 23 5.45 4.71 -4.05
C VAL A 23 4.03 4.51 -3.56
N LEU A 24 3.05 4.31 -4.45
CA LEU A 24 1.68 4.02 -4.06
C LEU A 24 1.57 2.71 -3.26
N ALA A 25 2.29 1.67 -3.65
CA ALA A 25 2.31 0.41 -2.92
C ALA A 25 2.91 0.58 -1.52
N VAL A 26 4.03 1.29 -1.40
CA VAL A 26 4.65 1.60 -0.10
C VAL A 26 3.72 2.44 0.77
N ALA A 27 3.05 3.46 0.20
CA ALA A 27 2.09 4.28 0.92
C ALA A 27 0.89 3.47 1.42
N ALA A 28 0.39 2.52 0.62
CA ALA A 28 -0.68 1.62 1.04
C ALA A 28 -0.24 0.71 2.19
N VAL A 29 0.98 0.13 2.10
CA VAL A 29 1.55 -0.68 3.18
C VAL A 29 1.71 0.17 4.45
N TYR A 30 2.25 1.38 4.34
CA TYR A 30 2.42 2.29 5.46
C TYR A 30 1.08 2.62 6.14
N ALA A 31 0.04 2.96 5.36
CA ALA A 31 -1.29 3.19 5.89
C ALA A 31 -1.88 1.93 6.55
N CYS A 32 -1.60 0.74 6.02
CA CYS A 32 -1.98 -0.49 6.69
C CYS A 32 -1.30 -0.65 8.06
N PHE A 33 -0.03 -0.30 8.20
CA PHE A 33 0.67 -0.40 9.49
C PHE A 33 0.28 0.69 10.49
N GLU A 34 0.14 1.94 10.07
CA GLU A 34 -0.20 3.05 10.98
C GLU A 34 -1.69 3.15 11.31
N TRP A 35 -2.58 2.76 10.40
CA TRP A 35 -4.03 2.86 10.62
C TRP A 35 -4.73 1.53 10.69
N LEU A 36 -4.48 0.60 9.76
CA LEU A 36 -5.24 -0.65 9.74
C LEU A 36 -4.85 -1.58 10.90
N PHE A 37 -3.55 -1.70 11.18
CA PHE A 37 -3.01 -2.52 12.26
C PHE A 37 -3.52 -2.14 13.65
N PRO A 38 -3.48 -0.87 14.10
CA PRO A 38 -4.01 -0.54 15.42
C PRO A 38 -5.53 -0.80 15.53
N GLN A 39 -6.29 -0.62 14.45
CA GLN A 39 -7.73 -0.94 14.47
C GLN A 39 -8.00 -2.45 14.49
N ILE A 40 -7.17 -3.25 13.80
CA ILE A 40 -7.31 -4.72 13.76
C ILE A 40 -6.70 -5.40 14.98
N ALA A 41 -5.72 -4.76 15.64
CA ALA A 41 -5.04 -5.31 16.81
C ALA A 41 -6.02 -5.66 17.94
N ASP A 42 -7.05 -4.83 18.17
CA ASP A 42 -8.07 -5.09 19.21
C ASP A 42 -8.93 -6.33 18.91
N TYR A 43 -9.01 -6.76 17.65
CA TYR A 43 -9.77 -7.94 17.23
C TYR A 43 -8.90 -9.19 17.06
N MET A 44 -7.58 -9.08 17.24
CA MET A 44 -6.69 -10.23 17.09
C MET A 44 -6.73 -11.11 18.36
N PRO A 45 -7.10 -12.40 18.24
CA PRO A 45 -7.25 -13.32 19.39
C PRO A 45 -5.91 -13.71 20.05
N PHE A 46 -4.79 -13.15 19.57
CA PHE A 46 -3.45 -13.32 20.15
C PHE A 46 -3.11 -12.24 21.21
N ASN A 47 -3.90 -11.17 21.30
CA ASN A 47 -3.71 -10.09 22.26
C ASN A 47 -4.43 -10.32 23.59
N GLU A 48 -5.20 -11.41 23.72
CA GLU A 48 -5.63 -11.89 25.03
C GLU A 48 -4.37 -12.27 25.81
N GLN A 49 -3.96 -11.39 26.72
CA GLN A 49 -2.88 -11.67 27.65
C GLN A 49 -3.26 -12.93 28.44
N THR A 50 -2.72 -14.09 28.06
CA THR A 50 -2.66 -15.26 28.93
C THR A 50 -1.60 -15.08 30.02
N VAL A 51 -1.34 -13.84 30.44
CA VAL A 51 -0.53 -13.52 31.62
C VAL A 51 -1.44 -13.73 32.84
N GLY A 52 -1.61 -15.00 33.19
CA GLY A 52 -1.99 -15.50 34.51
C GLY A 52 -3.23 -14.92 35.17
N GLU A 53 -4.39 -15.53 34.90
CA GLU A 53 -5.29 -15.98 35.96
C GLU A 53 -5.59 -17.48 35.76
#